data_AF-A0A660ZV88-F1
#
_entry.id   AF-A0A660ZV88-F1
#
_cell.length_a   1.000
_cell.length_b   1.000
_cell.length_c   1.000
_cell.angle_alpha   90.00
_cell.angle_beta   90.00
_cell.angle_gamma   90.00
#
_symmetry.space_group_name_H-M   'P 1'
#
loop_
_entity.id
_entity.type
_entity.pdbx_description
1 polymer ?
#
loop_
_entity_poly.entity_id
_entity_poly.type
_entity_poly.pdbx_seq_one_letter_code
_entity_poly.pdbx_strand_id
1 'polypeptide(L)'
;MEWFEIIHIRLFSERERQVAMNAFSQLGLPDFKGTIKSMKLLQDVVLETDLRIMIQWQGKIIEKAKSELGMQLAAAFAEFGRIHHFVCKECTTINKE
;
A
#
# COMPACT_ATOMS: atom_id res chain seq x y z
N MET A 1 19.72 0.93 2.60
CA MET A 1 18.60 1.49 3.37
C MET A 1 17.34 1.13 2.61
N GLU A 2 16.36 0.53 3.28
CA GLU A 2 15.08 0.19 2.67
C GLU A 2 14.10 1.34 2.91
N TRP A 3 13.14 1.52 2.02
CA TRP A 3 12.06 2.50 2.20
C TRP A 3 10.73 1.82 1.94
N PHE A 4 9.76 2.15 2.76
CA PHE A 4 8.40 1.68 2.64
C PHE A 4 7.49 2.84 2.34
N GLU A 5 6.66 2.67 1.33
CA GLU A 5 5.55 3.55 1.05
C GLU A 5 4.26 2.79 1.34
N ILE A 6 3.44 3.37 2.20
CA ILE A 6 2.25 2.71 2.74
C ILE A 6 1.03 3.55 2.40
N ILE A 7 0.07 2.91 1.74
CA ILE A 7 -1.26 3.44 1.45
C ILE A 7 -2.22 2.65 2.32
N HIS A 8 -2.63 3.25 3.42
CA HIS A 8 -3.65 2.73 4.30
C HIS A 8 -5.02 3.21 3.83
N ILE A 9 -5.92 2.26 3.63
CA ILE A 9 -7.26 2.45 3.13
C ILE A 9 -8.21 2.02 4.24
N ARG A 10 -8.95 2.98 4.80
CA ARG A 10 -10.08 2.69 5.69
C ARG A 10 -11.34 2.59 4.86
N LEU A 11 -11.79 1.36 4.63
CA LEU A 11 -12.87 1.08 3.70
C LEU A 11 -14.23 1.42 4.31
N PHE A 12 -15.20 1.74 3.45
CA PHE A 12 -16.55 2.09 3.90
C PHE A 12 -17.37 0.89 4.38
N SER A 13 -17.11 -0.31 3.83
CA SER A 13 -17.75 -1.55 4.28
C SER A 13 -16.95 -2.80 3.86
N GLU A 14 -17.38 -3.96 4.33
CA GLU A 14 -16.84 -5.27 3.93
C GLU A 14 -16.96 -5.52 2.41
N ARG A 15 -18.04 -5.03 1.79
CA ARG A 15 -18.23 -5.18 0.33
C ARG A 15 -17.12 -4.44 -0.42
N GLU A 16 -16.84 -3.20 -0.06
CA GLU A 16 -15.78 -2.37 -0.62
C GLU A 16 -14.41 -2.99 -0.36
N ARG A 17 -14.23 -3.70 0.77
CA ARG A 17 -13.03 -4.51 1.01
C ARG A 17 -12.82 -5.55 -0.06
N GLN A 18 -13.83 -6.37 -0.32
CA GLN A 18 -13.73 -7.44 -1.31
C GLN A 18 -13.49 -6.88 -2.72
N VAL A 19 -14.17 -5.78 -3.07
CA VAL A 19 -13.96 -5.10 -4.36
C VAL A 19 -12.52 -4.56 -4.47
N ALA A 20 -12.02 -3.89 -3.43
CA ALA A 20 -10.65 -3.37 -3.40
C ALA A 20 -9.60 -4.49 -3.48
N MET A 21 -9.81 -5.61 -2.79
CA MET A 21 -8.94 -6.79 -2.87
C MET A 21 -8.89 -7.37 -4.28
N ASN A 22 -10.04 -7.47 -4.95
CA ASN A 22 -10.13 -7.92 -6.33
C ASN A 22 -9.50 -6.93 -7.31
N ALA A 23 -9.68 -5.62 -7.11
CA ALA A 23 -9.02 -4.61 -7.91
C ALA A 23 -7.48 -4.71 -7.78
N PHE A 24 -6.98 -4.94 -6.56
CA PHE A 24 -5.55 -5.10 -6.33
C PHE A 24 -4.98 -6.35 -7.02
N SER A 25 -5.69 -7.49 -6.99
CA SER A 25 -5.23 -8.72 -7.64
C SER A 25 -5.20 -8.60 -9.17
N GLN A 26 -6.04 -7.74 -9.74
CA GLN A 26 -6.10 -7.46 -11.18
C GLN A 26 -5.07 -6.44 -11.68
N LEU A 27 -4.42 -5.67 -10.80
CA LEU A 27 -3.44 -4.66 -11.20
C LEU A 27 -2.30 -5.21 -12.06
N GLY A 28 -2.03 -6.53 -11.96
CA GLY A 28 -0.81 -7.13 -12.49
C GLY A 28 0.38 -6.56 -11.73
N LEU A 29 1.25 -7.40 -11.17
CA LEU A 29 2.49 -6.86 -10.60
C LEU A 29 3.27 -6.26 -11.78
N PRO A 30 3.49 -4.93 -11.85
CA PRO A 30 4.26 -4.38 -12.95
C PRO A 30 5.65 -5.02 -12.88
N ASP A 31 6.22 -5.29 -14.04
CA ASP A 31 7.58 -5.79 -14.15
C ASP A 31 8.49 -4.71 -13.54
N PHE A 32 8.84 -4.89 -12.25
CA PHE A 32 9.40 -3.86 -11.38
C PHE A 32 10.85 -3.55 -11.82
N LYS A 33 11.02 -2.87 -12.95
CA LYS A 33 12.33 -2.50 -13.46
C LYS A 33 12.93 -1.41 -12.59
N GLY A 34 13.81 -1.82 -11.67
CA GLY A 34 14.93 -1.02 -11.19
C GLY A 34 14.91 -0.58 -9.73
N THR A 35 13.76 -0.24 -9.14
CA THR A 35 13.73 0.35 -7.78
C THR A 35 12.67 -0.20 -6.84
N ILE A 36 11.67 -0.96 -7.32
CA ILE A 36 10.68 -1.60 -6.45
C ILE A 36 11.16 -3.01 -6.13
N LYS A 37 11.34 -3.30 -4.84
CA LYS A 37 11.71 -4.62 -4.33
C LYS A 37 10.49 -5.52 -4.18
N SER A 38 9.38 -4.98 -3.69
CA SER A 38 8.10 -5.72 -3.62
C SER A 38 6.90 -4.77 -3.47
N MET A 39 5.72 -5.28 -3.81
CA MET A 39 4.44 -4.63 -3.52
C MET A 39 3.48 -5.67 -2.95
N LYS A 40 2.83 -5.38 -1.83
CA LYS A 40 1.95 -6.33 -1.12
C LYS A 40 0.69 -5.65 -0.63
N LEU A 41 -0.42 -6.39 -0.62
CA LEU A 41 -1.63 -6.04 0.10
C LEU A 41 -1.61 -6.72 1.47
N LEU A 42 -1.78 -5.94 2.53
CA LEU A 42 -1.88 -6.40 3.90
C LEU A 42 -3.29 -6.13 4.42
N GLN A 43 -3.88 -7.13 5.06
CA GLN A 43 -5.14 -7.00 5.77
C GLN A 43 -4.83 -6.60 7.22
N ASP A 44 -5.54 -5.60 7.75
CA ASP A 44 -5.40 -5.23 9.15
C ASP A 44 -6.22 -6.19 10.02
N VAL A 45 -5.59 -6.77 11.04
CA VAL A 45 -6.23 -7.72 11.96
C VAL A 45 -7.03 -6.98 13.04
N VAL A 46 -6.73 -5.71 13.28
CA VAL A 46 -7.36 -4.91 14.35
C VAL A 46 -8.64 -4.23 13.86
N LEU A 47 -8.66 -3.80 12.60
CA LEU A 47 -9.84 -3.22 11.96
C LEU A 47 -10.09 -4.02 10.68
N GLU A 48 -11.07 -4.94 10.72
CA GLU A 48 -11.38 -5.86 9.61
C GLU A 48 -11.71 -5.14 8.29
N THR A 49 -12.04 -3.86 8.34
CA THR A 49 -12.34 -2.97 7.21
C THR A 49 -11.12 -2.19 6.70
N ASP A 50 -9.93 -2.40 7.25
CA ASP A 50 -8.75 -1.64 6.86
C ASP A 50 -7.83 -2.51 5.98
N LEU A 51 -7.38 -1.95 4.86
CA LEU A 51 -6.39 -2.54 3.96
C LEU A 51 -5.16 -1.64 3.88
N ARG A 52 -3.99 -2.25 3.65
CA ARG A 52 -2.76 -1.51 3.40
C ARG A 52 -2.08 -2.02 2.15
N ILE A 53 -1.80 -1.13 1.21
CA ILE A 53 -0.87 -1.41 0.11
C ILE A 53 0.51 -0.95 0.59
N MET A 54 1.46 -1.88 0.59
CA MET A 54 2.84 -1.63 0.98
C MET A 54 3.75 -1.81 -0.22
N ILE A 55 4.47 -0.75 -0.58
CA ILE A 55 5.50 -0.75 -1.61
C ILE A 55 6.85 -0.69 -0.92
N GLN A 56 7.67 -1.71 -1.11
CA GLN A 56 9.05 -1.76 -0.64
C GLN A 56 9.97 -1.35 -1.77
N TRP A 57 10.78 -0.34 -1.52
CA TRP A 57 11.73 0.19 -2.49
C TRP A 57 13.17 -0.19 -2.15
N GLN A 58 13.97 -0.40 -3.19
CA GLN A 58 15.42 -0.58 -3.11
C GLN A 58 16.13 0.76 -3.39
N GLY A 59 17.06 1.13 -2.52
CA GLY A 59 17.94 2.28 -2.72
C GLY A 59 17.42 3.60 -2.13
N LYS A 60 18.05 4.73 -2.53
CA LYS A 60 17.62 6.08 -2.12
C LYS A 60 16.40 6.50 -2.93
N ILE A 61 15.21 6.09 -2.51
CA ILE A 61 14.00 6.83 -2.90
C ILE A 61 14.11 8.26 -2.39
N ILE A 62 13.52 9.17 -3.17
CA ILE A 62 13.39 10.61 -2.94
C ILE A 62 13.00 10.84 -1.49
N GLU A 63 13.92 11.39 -0.71
CA GLU A 63 13.70 11.68 0.71
C GLU A 63 12.39 12.46 0.86
N LYS A 64 11.37 11.81 1.44
CA LYS A 64 10.08 12.38 1.87
C LYS A 64 8.99 12.61 0.81
N ALA A 65 9.21 12.28 -0.47
CA ALA A 65 8.14 12.40 -1.47
C ALA A 65 7.44 11.06 -1.71
N LYS A 66 6.11 11.10 -1.83
CA LYS A 66 5.28 9.99 -2.31
C LYS A 66 5.66 9.67 -3.75
N SER A 67 5.76 8.40 -4.11
CA SER A 67 6.07 8.02 -5.49
C SER A 67 4.87 8.29 -6.40
N GLU A 68 5.13 8.43 -7.70
CA GLU A 68 4.05 8.53 -8.68
C GLU A 68 3.13 7.30 -8.65
N LEU A 69 3.71 6.10 -8.55
CA LEU A 69 2.96 4.86 -8.38
C LEU A 69 2.09 4.89 -7.11
N GLY A 70 2.66 5.33 -5.98
CA GLY A 70 1.95 5.43 -4.72
C GLY A 70 0.80 6.43 -4.78
N MET A 71 0.98 7.55 -5.49
CA MET A 71 -0.07 8.54 -5.72
C MET A 71 -1.18 8.00 -6.63
N GLN A 72 -0.83 7.27 -7.70
CA GLN A 72 -1.80 6.65 -8.59
C GLN A 72 -2.64 5.59 -7.86
N LEU A 73 -1.99 4.75 -7.05
CA LEU A 73 -2.68 3.76 -6.21
C LEU A 73 -3.57 4.45 -5.16
N ALA A 74 -3.09 5.52 -4.50
CA ALA A 74 -3.91 6.28 -3.57
C ALA A 74 -5.15 6.87 -4.24
N ALA A 75 -5.02 7.40 -5.46
CA ALA A 75 -6.15 7.94 -6.22
C ALA A 75 -7.13 6.83 -6.66
N ALA A 76 -6.62 5.71 -7.17
CA ALA A 76 -7.44 4.58 -7.62
C ALA A 76 -8.23 3.93 -6.48
N PHE A 77 -7.66 3.86 -5.27
CA PHE A 77 -8.33 3.23 -4.13
C PHE A 77 -9.19 4.20 -3.31
N ALA A 78 -9.17 5.50 -3.61
CA ALA A 78 -9.98 6.50 -2.91
C ALA A 78 -11.49 6.31 -3.10
N GLU A 79 -11.92 5.58 -4.14
CA GLU A 79 -13.33 5.23 -4.34
C GLU A 79 -13.85 4.24 -3.30
N PHE A 80 -12.98 3.40 -2.72
CA PHE A 80 -13.37 2.36 -1.76
C PHE A 80 -13.37 2.83 -0.30
N GLY A 81 -12.71 3.96 0.00
CA GLY A 81 -12.50 4.38 1.37
C GLY A 81 -11.67 5.65 1.56
N ARG A 82 -11.37 5.96 2.82
CA ARG A 82 -10.49 7.06 3.19
C ARG A 82 -9.03 6.64 3.10
N ILE A 83 -8.22 7.47 2.46
CA ILE A 83 -6.79 7.22 2.24
C ILE A 83 -5.94 7.93 3.28
N HIS A 84 -5.03 7.19 3.89
CA HIS A 84 -3.88 7.72 4.62
C HIS A 84 -2.60 7.18 3.97
N HIS A 85 -1.70 8.07 3.57
CA HIS A 85 -0.55 7.69 2.73
C HIS A 85 0.71 8.37 3.22
N PHE A 86 1.72 7.55 3.55
CA PHE A 86 2.97 7.98 4.17
C PHE A 86 4.17 7.14 3.70
N VAL A 87 5.38 7.66 3.94
CA VAL A 87 6.65 7.03 3.56
C VAL A 87 7.55 6.94 4.79
N CYS A 88 8.15 5.79 5.05
CA CYS A 88 9.03 5.54 6.20
C CYS A 88 10.26 4.70 5.84
N LYS A 89 11.37 4.87 6.60
CA LYS A 89 12.64 4.15 6.39
C LYS A 89 12.64 2.73 6.97
N GLU A 90 11.87 2.52 8.04
CA GLU A 90 11.73 1.23 8.70
C GLU A 90 10.29 1.15 9.20
N CYS A 91 9.44 0.40 8.50
CA CYS A 91 8.15 0.02 9.05
C CYS A 91 8.37 -1.33 9.73
N THR A 92 8.60 -1.35 11.04
CA THR A 92 8.47 -2.57 11.82
C THR A 92 7.01 -2.99 11.72
N THR A 93 6.71 -3.95 10.84
CA THR A 93 5.49 -4.75 10.97
C THR A 93 5.53 -5.35 12.37
N ILE A 94 4.66 -4.84 13.25
CA ILE A 94 4.40 -5.48 14.53
C ILE A 94 3.68 -6.78 14.18
N ASN A 95 4.44 -7.83 13.88
CA ASN A 95 3.97 -9.20 13.99
C ASN A 95 3.86 -9.46 15.49
N LYS A 96 2.65 -9.30 16.05
CA LYS A 96 2.35 -9.96 17.32
C LYS A 96 2.02 -11.41 16.98
N GLU A 97 3.02 -12.24 17.31
CA GLU A 97 3.00 -13.66 17.70
C GLU A 97 1.78 -14.51 17.31
#